data_AF-A0A972Y1F4-F1
#
_entry.id   AF-A0A972Y1F4-F1
#
_cell.length_a   1.000
_cell.length_b   1.000
_cell.length_c   1.000
_cell.angle_alpha   90.00
_cell.angle_beta   90.00
_cell.angle_gamma   90.00
#
_symmetry.space_group_name_H-M   'P 1'
#
loop_
_entity.id
_entity.type
_entity.pdbx_description
1 polymer ?
#
loop_
_entity_poly.entity_id
_entity_poly.type
_entity_poly.pdbx_seq_one_letter_code
_entity_poly.pdbx_strand_id
1 'polypeptide(L)'
;MCKKENIKTVLKEKRKLADNKSIRGGHQARFLAKLNGVESSEEKPEKKRFNWSHLSIAASVVLLIGIGYQFMNKDTGPIGPEEVIELPEEIANAELYFGGLISGEIERLQSSKDEHTQELVEGALIQLQNLEKEYEVLQQELIDNYDRRIIQAMISNFQTRIDLLNRVMDQIEIINQLKNEQHESNI
;
A
#
# COMPACT_ATOMS: atom_id res chain seq x y z
N MET A 1 -0.81 -60.52 -22.36
CA MET A 1 -0.21 -61.61 -21.55
C MET A 1 1.12 -61.14 -21.00
N CYS A 2 1.27 -60.95 -19.69
CA CYS A 2 2.58 -60.67 -19.08
C CYS A 2 2.98 -61.86 -18.20
N LYS A 3 4.14 -62.45 -18.52
CA LYS A 3 4.66 -63.68 -17.91
C LYS A 3 5.23 -63.34 -16.53
N LYS A 4 4.66 -63.89 -15.46
CA LYS A 4 5.19 -63.76 -14.09
C LYS A 4 6.42 -64.66 -13.94
N GLU A 5 7.62 -64.08 -14.01
CA GLU A 5 8.82 -64.83 -13.65
C GLU A 5 8.92 -65.00 -12.12
N ASN A 6 9.27 -66.21 -11.69
CA ASN A 6 9.22 -66.61 -10.30
C ASN A 6 10.40 -65.98 -9.52
N ILE A 7 10.11 -65.32 -8.39
CA ILE A 7 11.09 -64.56 -7.56
C ILE A 7 12.30 -65.42 -7.18
N LYS A 8 12.09 -66.73 -7.01
CA LYS A 8 13.15 -67.69 -6.70
C LYS A 8 14.25 -67.71 -7.77
N THR A 9 13.89 -67.50 -9.03
CA THR A 9 14.83 -67.49 -10.16
C THR A 9 15.68 -66.21 -10.15
N VAL A 10 15.05 -65.06 -9.96
CA VAL A 10 15.74 -63.75 -9.87
C VAL A 10 16.71 -63.70 -8.69
N LEU A 11 16.30 -64.22 -7.52
CA LEU A 11 17.17 -64.27 -6.35
C LEU A 11 18.35 -65.23 -6.53
N LYS A 12 18.15 -66.35 -7.24
CA LYS A 12 19.22 -67.32 -7.50
C LYS A 12 20.29 -66.76 -8.45
N GLU A 13 19.90 -65.97 -9.45
CA GLU A 13 20.87 -65.22 -10.29
C GLU A 13 21.63 -64.18 -9.49
N LYS A 14 20.93 -63.35 -8.71
CA LYS A 14 21.56 -62.28 -7.91
C LYS A 14 22.57 -62.84 -6.89
N ARG A 15 22.30 -63.99 -6.28
CA ARG A 15 23.25 -64.68 -5.39
C ARG A 15 24.48 -65.19 -6.12
N LYS A 16 24.33 -65.81 -7.30
CA LYS A 16 25.49 -66.24 -8.12
C LYS A 16 26.40 -65.07 -8.50
N LEU A 17 25.84 -63.87 -8.70
CA LEU A 17 26.61 -62.64 -8.95
C LEU A 17 27.31 -62.10 -7.69
N ALA A 18 26.71 -62.28 -6.52
CA ALA A 18 27.29 -61.84 -5.24
C ALA A 18 28.40 -62.78 -4.76
N ASP A 19 28.25 -64.10 -4.94
CA ASP A 19 29.23 -65.11 -4.54
C ASP A 19 30.54 -65.04 -5.36
N ASN A 20 30.51 -64.41 -6.55
CA ASN A 20 31.70 -64.12 -7.38
C ASN A 20 32.43 -62.82 -6.97
N LYS A 21 32.00 -62.14 -5.91
CA LYS A 21 32.64 -60.89 -5.46
C LYS A 21 33.03 -61.00 -3.99
N SER A 22 34.27 -61.46 -3.75
CA SER A 22 34.88 -61.42 -2.41
C SER A 22 34.83 -59.98 -1.88
N ILE A 23 34.25 -59.79 -0.69
CA ILE A 23 34.19 -58.49 -0.02
C ILE A 23 35.63 -58.07 0.28
N ARG A 24 36.06 -56.93 -0.31
CA ARG A 24 37.38 -56.36 -0.04
C ARG A 24 37.60 -56.18 1.47
N GLY A 25 38.76 -56.62 1.96
CA GLY A 25 39.18 -56.48 3.34
C GLY A 25 39.00 -55.04 3.87
N GLY A 26 38.68 -54.91 5.16
CA GLY A 26 38.41 -53.62 5.81
C GLY A 26 36.99 -53.08 5.63
N HIS A 27 36.06 -53.84 5.03
CA HIS A 27 34.64 -53.47 4.95
C HIS A 27 34.02 -53.23 6.34
N GLN A 28 34.31 -54.09 7.31
CA GLN A 28 33.81 -53.96 8.68
C GLN A 28 34.30 -52.68 9.36
N ALA A 29 35.58 -52.32 9.18
CA ALA A 29 36.13 -51.08 9.72
C ALA A 29 35.46 -49.83 9.11
N ARG A 30 35.25 -49.83 7.79
CA ARG A 30 34.51 -48.74 7.11
C ARG A 30 33.05 -48.63 7.54
N PHE A 31 32.40 -49.78 7.80
CA PHE A 31 31.04 -49.81 8.29
C PHE A 31 30.94 -49.24 9.72
N LEU A 32 31.83 -49.66 10.62
CA LEU A 32 31.88 -49.14 11.99
C LEU A 32 32.23 -47.64 12.04
N ALA A 33 33.13 -47.17 11.18
CA ALA A 33 33.42 -45.74 11.06
C ALA A 33 32.17 -44.93 10.66
N LYS A 34 31.35 -45.47 9.75
CA LYS A 34 30.10 -44.83 9.32
C LYS A 34 28.97 -44.93 10.35
N LEU A 35 28.97 -45.99 11.18
CA LEU A 35 28.01 -46.17 12.27
C LEU A 35 28.27 -45.21 13.43
N ASN A 36 29.54 -44.95 13.74
CA ASN A 36 29.95 -44.10 14.86
C ASN A 36 29.98 -42.59 14.51
N GLY A 37 29.42 -42.20 13.36
CA GLY A 37 29.18 -40.79 13.02
C GLY A 37 30.43 -39.92 12.85
N VAL A 38 31.62 -40.51 12.68
CA VAL A 38 32.85 -39.76 12.42
C VAL A 38 32.92 -39.46 10.93
N GLU A 39 32.19 -38.43 10.49
CA GLU A 39 32.54 -37.77 9.24
C GLU A 39 33.90 -37.10 9.42
N SER A 40 34.89 -37.58 8.68
CA SER A 40 36.19 -36.94 8.56
C SER A 40 35.99 -35.49 8.13
N SER A 41 36.31 -34.56 9.04
CA SER A 41 36.49 -33.15 8.75
C SER A 41 37.62 -32.98 7.73
N GLU A 42 37.27 -32.96 6.45
CA GLU A 42 38.05 -32.23 5.47
C GLU A 42 37.82 -30.74 5.75
N GLU A 43 38.90 -30.05 6.08
CA GLU A 43 38.93 -28.61 6.36
C GLU A 43 38.41 -27.83 5.14
N LYS A 44 37.16 -27.34 5.24
CA LYS A 44 36.61 -26.33 4.32
C LYS A 44 37.25 -24.98 4.65
N PRO A 45 37.63 -24.16 3.66
CA PRO A 45 38.09 -22.80 3.93
C PRO A 45 36.98 -22.04 4.66
N GLU A 46 37.33 -21.35 5.75
CA GLU A 46 36.41 -20.52 6.50
C GLU A 46 35.76 -19.49 5.56
N LYS A 47 34.52 -19.76 5.14
CA LYS A 47 33.69 -18.74 4.52
C LYS A 47 33.36 -17.75 5.62
N LYS A 48 33.99 -16.58 5.60
CA LYS A 48 33.53 -15.41 6.35
C LYS A 48 32.02 -15.31 6.16
N ARG A 49 31.27 -15.60 7.22
CA ARG A 49 29.83 -15.40 7.23
C ARG A 49 29.63 -13.88 7.20
N PHE A 50 29.39 -13.36 6.01
CA PHE A 50 28.97 -11.98 5.85
C PHE A 50 27.61 -11.87 6.55
N ASN A 51 27.54 -11.06 7.60
CA ASN A 51 26.36 -10.90 8.44
C ASN A 51 25.26 -10.21 7.63
N TRP A 52 24.48 -10.99 6.88
CA TRP A 52 23.32 -10.55 6.08
C TRP A 52 22.18 -9.93 6.93
N SER A 53 22.28 -9.94 8.26
CA SER A 53 21.28 -9.37 9.15
C SER A 53 21.00 -7.89 8.86
N HIS A 54 22.03 -7.11 8.52
CA HIS A 54 21.86 -5.68 8.18
C HIS A 54 21.35 -5.45 6.75
N LEU A 55 21.44 -6.45 5.85
CA LEU A 55 20.92 -6.33 4.50
C LEU A 55 19.38 -6.43 4.49
N SER A 56 18.79 -7.23 5.40
CA SER A 56 17.34 -7.37 5.52
C SER A 56 16.65 -6.08 5.99
N ILE A 57 17.28 -5.34 6.90
CA ILE A 57 16.76 -4.08 7.45
C ILE A 57 16.90 -2.94 6.42
N ALA A 58 18.03 -2.87 5.72
CA ALA A 58 18.20 -1.89 4.65
C ALA A 58 17.20 -2.12 3.51
N ALA A 59 16.94 -3.38 3.13
CA ALA A 59 15.95 -3.72 2.12
C ALA A 59 14.53 -3.34 2.54
N SER A 60 14.14 -3.55 3.80
CA SER A 60 12.81 -3.12 4.27
C SER A 60 12.66 -1.60 4.31
N VAL A 61 13.70 -0.87 4.68
CA VAL A 61 13.69 0.60 4.66
C VAL A 61 13.64 1.14 3.23
N VAL A 62 14.43 0.58 2.30
CA VAL A 62 14.39 0.96 0.88
C VAL A 62 13.04 0.60 0.24
N LEU A 63 12.42 -0.52 0.63
CA LEU A 63 11.10 -0.91 0.16
C LEU A 63 9.99 0.00 0.71
N LEU A 64 10.05 0.38 1.99
CA LEU A 64 9.13 1.36 2.58
C LEU A 64 9.31 2.76 1.99
N ILE A 65 10.56 3.17 1.73
CA ILE A 65 10.85 4.43 1.03
C ILE A 65 10.40 4.35 -0.43
N GLY A 66 10.58 3.22 -1.12
CA GLY A 66 10.17 3.05 -2.51
C GLY A 66 8.65 3.05 -2.67
N ILE A 67 7.93 2.33 -1.80
CA ILE A 67 6.46 2.34 -1.75
C ILE A 67 5.97 3.72 -1.29
N GLY A 68 6.56 4.29 -0.24
CA GLY A 68 6.24 5.63 0.25
C GLY A 68 6.48 6.71 -0.82
N TYR A 69 7.56 6.61 -1.59
CA TYR A 69 7.85 7.49 -2.72
C TYR A 69 6.82 7.31 -3.85
N GLN A 70 6.36 6.08 -4.12
CA GLN A 70 5.32 5.85 -5.12
C GLN A 70 3.93 6.36 -4.68
N PHE A 71 3.66 6.42 -3.38
CA PHE A 71 2.46 7.03 -2.81
C PHE A 71 2.56 8.56 -2.70
N MET A 72 3.76 9.10 -2.46
CA MET A 72 3.98 10.55 -2.30
C MET A 72 4.17 11.30 -3.63
N ASN A 73 4.45 10.58 -4.73
CA ASN A 73 4.45 11.15 -6.09
C ASN A 73 3.15 10.89 -6.87
N LYS A 74 2.09 10.41 -6.20
CA LYS A 74 0.74 10.64 -6.68
C LYS A 74 0.33 11.99 -6.12
N ASP A 75 0.30 12.98 -7.01
CA ASP A 75 -0.31 14.30 -6.83
C ASP A 75 0.55 15.37 -6.15
N THR A 76 1.65 15.75 -6.81
CA THR A 76 1.92 17.16 -7.22
C THR A 76 2.98 17.13 -8.33
N GLY A 77 2.60 16.71 -9.54
CA GLY A 77 3.42 16.94 -10.73
C GLY A 77 3.48 18.45 -11.02
N PRO A 78 4.60 18.97 -11.57
CA PRO A 78 4.65 20.35 -12.01
C PRO A 78 3.54 20.54 -13.05
N ILE A 79 2.76 21.61 -12.89
CA ILE A 79 1.71 22.06 -13.80
C ILE A 79 2.33 22.09 -15.20
N GLY A 80 2.13 21.01 -15.97
CA GLY A 80 2.43 20.94 -17.38
C GLY A 80 1.51 21.92 -18.12
N PRO A 81 1.78 22.20 -19.41
CA PRO A 81 0.94 23.12 -20.17
C PRO A 81 -0.50 22.65 -20.02
N GLU A 82 -1.31 23.51 -19.40
CA GLU A 82 -2.74 23.39 -19.20
C GLU A 82 -3.32 22.61 -20.37
N GLU A 83 -3.63 21.32 -20.12
CA GLU A 83 -4.43 20.55 -21.05
C GLU A 83 -5.69 21.38 -21.13
N VAL A 84 -5.85 22.10 -22.25
CA VAL A 84 -6.95 23.05 -22.42
C VAL A 84 -8.19 22.20 -22.43
N ILE A 85 -8.76 22.04 -21.24
CA ILE A 85 -9.99 21.29 -21.03
C ILE A 85 -11.01 22.04 -21.87
N GLU A 86 -11.62 21.37 -22.85
CA GLU A 86 -12.66 21.94 -23.72
C GLU A 86 -13.98 22.13 -22.94
N LEU A 87 -13.89 22.70 -21.74
CA LEU A 87 -15.05 23.18 -21.00
C LEU A 87 -15.55 24.47 -21.66
N PRO A 88 -16.88 24.66 -21.71
CA PRO A 88 -17.43 25.97 -22.02
C PRO A 88 -16.84 27.03 -21.09
N GLU A 89 -16.48 28.19 -21.65
CA GLU A 89 -15.84 29.31 -20.95
C GLU A 89 -16.59 29.70 -19.66
N GLU A 90 -17.92 29.71 -19.69
CA GLU A 90 -18.76 30.03 -18.53
C GLU A 90 -18.53 29.06 -17.35
N ILE A 91 -18.31 27.78 -17.65
CA ILE A 91 -18.10 26.74 -16.63
C ILE A 91 -16.68 26.82 -16.09
N ALA A 92 -15.68 27.02 -16.96
CA ALA A 92 -14.30 27.23 -16.53
C ALA A 92 -14.15 28.47 -15.63
N ASN A 93 -14.85 29.57 -15.96
CA ASN A 93 -14.85 30.76 -15.11
C ASN A 93 -15.51 30.52 -13.75
N ALA A 94 -16.61 29.76 -13.72
CA ALA A 94 -17.25 29.36 -12.47
C ALA A 94 -16.34 28.48 -11.61
N GLU A 95 -15.64 27.51 -12.24
CA GLU A 95 -14.64 26.66 -11.58
C GLU A 95 -13.57 27.49 -10.88
N LEU A 96 -12.94 28.40 -11.61
CA LEU A 96 -11.88 29.26 -11.06
C LEU A 96 -12.38 30.08 -9.87
N TYR A 97 -13.59 30.64 -9.97
CA TYR A 97 -14.17 31.45 -8.91
C TYR A 97 -14.51 30.63 -7.66
N PHE A 98 -15.33 29.58 -7.80
CA PHE A 98 -15.81 28.79 -6.67
C PHE A 98 -14.73 27.87 -6.10
N GLY A 99 -13.87 27.30 -6.94
CA GLY A 99 -12.73 26.50 -6.52
C GLY A 99 -11.76 27.32 -5.65
N GLY A 100 -11.51 28.59 -6.02
CA GLY A 100 -10.72 29.51 -5.21
C GLY A 100 -11.35 29.81 -3.85
N LEU A 101 -12.66 30.07 -3.81
CA LEU A 101 -13.39 30.29 -2.55
C LEU A 101 -13.34 29.06 -1.62
N ILE A 102 -13.59 27.88 -2.17
CA ILE A 102 -13.57 26.63 -1.41
C ILE A 102 -12.16 26.34 -0.89
N SER A 103 -11.13 26.57 -1.71
CA SER A 103 -9.73 26.39 -1.28
C SER A 103 -9.40 27.28 -0.09
N GLY A 104 -9.79 28.57 -0.14
CA GLY A 104 -9.61 29.48 0.99
C GLY A 104 -10.35 29.03 2.25
N GLU A 105 -11.57 28.49 2.11
CA GLU A 105 -12.30 27.98 3.27
C GLU A 105 -11.71 26.69 3.84
N ILE A 106 -11.14 25.82 2.98
CA ILE A 106 -10.40 24.63 3.41
C ILE A 106 -9.16 25.04 4.23
N GLU A 107 -8.43 26.07 3.82
CA GLU A 107 -7.30 26.59 4.58
C GLU A 107 -7.72 27.12 5.96
N ARG A 108 -8.85 27.85 6.02
CA ARG A 108 -9.44 28.32 7.29
C ARG A 108 -9.86 27.15 8.18
N LEU A 109 -10.47 26.12 7.61
CA LEU A 109 -10.87 24.90 8.30
C LEU A 109 -9.66 24.12 8.84
N GLN A 110 -8.58 24.02 8.07
CA GLN A 110 -7.34 23.39 8.54
C GLN A 110 -6.70 24.20 9.69
N SER A 111 -6.79 25.53 9.63
CA SER A 111 -6.24 26.42 10.65
C SER A 111 -7.01 26.39 11.97
N SER A 112 -8.25 25.92 11.97
CA SER A 112 -9.08 25.77 13.18
C SER A 112 -8.91 24.41 13.87
N LYS A 113 -8.00 23.57 13.37
CA LYS A 113 -7.67 22.27 13.94
C LYS A 113 -6.98 22.41 15.30
N ASP A 114 -7.60 21.87 16.35
CA ASP A 114 -7.05 21.70 17.69
C ASP A 114 -7.41 20.32 18.27
N GLU A 115 -7.05 20.06 19.54
CA GLU A 115 -7.33 18.77 20.20
C GLU A 115 -8.82 18.40 20.26
N HIS A 116 -9.71 19.41 20.29
CA HIS A 116 -11.16 19.22 20.41
C HIS A 116 -11.88 19.24 19.06
N THR A 117 -11.28 19.84 18.03
CA THR A 117 -11.87 19.96 16.68
C THR A 117 -11.26 19.00 15.65
N GLN A 118 -10.13 18.37 15.96
CA GLN A 118 -9.36 17.55 15.01
C GLN A 118 -10.19 16.47 14.29
N GLU A 119 -10.97 15.67 15.02
CA GLU A 119 -11.76 14.59 14.41
C GLU A 119 -12.81 15.14 13.42
N LEU A 120 -13.48 16.23 13.79
CA LEU A 120 -14.47 16.90 12.96
C LEU A 120 -13.81 17.48 11.69
N VAL A 121 -12.67 18.16 11.84
CA VAL A 121 -11.91 18.74 10.73
C VAL A 121 -11.44 17.65 9.76
N GLU A 122 -10.82 16.58 10.27
CA GLU A 122 -10.33 15.47 9.44
C GLU A 122 -11.47 14.77 8.70
N GLY A 123 -12.59 14.50 9.38
CA GLY A 123 -13.78 13.91 8.77
C GLY A 123 -14.40 14.81 7.68
N ALA A 124 -14.37 16.13 7.86
CA ALA A 124 -14.83 17.08 6.85
C ALA A 124 -13.90 17.10 5.63
N LEU A 125 -12.58 17.11 5.83
CA LEU A 125 -11.61 17.09 4.73
C LEU A 125 -11.73 15.84 3.87
N ILE A 126 -11.96 14.67 4.48
CA ILE A 126 -12.20 13.42 3.74
C ILE A 126 -13.47 13.52 2.87
N GLN A 127 -14.56 14.07 3.43
CA GLN A 127 -15.80 14.25 2.67
C GLN A 127 -15.62 15.24 1.52
N LEU A 128 -14.91 16.35 1.74
CA LEU A 128 -14.58 17.32 0.69
C LEU A 128 -13.75 16.70 -0.42
N GLN A 129 -12.79 15.82 -0.09
CA GLN A 129 -12.00 15.11 -1.08
C GLN A 129 -12.85 14.15 -1.93
N ASN A 130 -13.85 13.50 -1.33
CA ASN A 130 -14.77 12.65 -2.08
C ASN A 130 -15.64 13.46 -3.03
N LEU A 131 -16.16 14.61 -2.56
CA LEU A 131 -16.95 15.52 -3.38
C LEU A 131 -16.11 16.10 -4.54
N GLU A 132 -14.83 16.41 -4.33
CA GLU A 132 -13.91 16.83 -5.40
C GLU A 132 -13.79 15.75 -6.48
N LYS A 133 -13.56 14.49 -6.08
CA LYS A 133 -13.45 13.38 -7.04
C LYS A 133 -14.76 13.17 -7.83
N GLU A 134 -15.91 13.31 -7.17
CA GLU A 134 -17.20 13.27 -7.85
C GLU A 134 -17.33 14.40 -8.89
N TYR A 135 -16.81 15.59 -8.56
CA TYR A 135 -16.79 16.71 -9.48
C TYR A 135 -15.91 16.47 -10.71
N GLU A 136 -14.68 15.97 -10.51
CA GLU A 136 -13.76 15.58 -11.61
C GLU A 136 -14.40 14.56 -12.57
N VAL A 137 -15.16 13.60 -12.02
CA VAL A 137 -15.93 12.64 -12.83
C VAL A 137 -17.01 13.35 -13.65
N LEU A 138 -17.80 14.24 -13.03
CA LEU A 138 -18.83 15.02 -13.74
C LEU A 138 -18.24 15.93 -14.81
N GLN A 139 -17.06 16.51 -14.56
CA GLN A 139 -16.33 17.31 -15.53
C GLN A 139 -15.96 16.48 -16.76
N GLN A 140 -15.44 15.27 -16.56
CA GLN A 140 -15.14 14.37 -17.67
C GLN A 140 -16.40 13.94 -18.44
N GLU A 141 -17.47 13.60 -17.72
CA GLU A 141 -18.75 13.28 -18.36
C GLU A 141 -19.30 14.43 -19.20
N LEU A 142 -19.10 15.68 -18.76
CA LEU A 142 -19.56 16.86 -19.49
C LEU A 142 -18.76 17.10 -20.77
N ILE A 143 -17.45 16.83 -20.74
CA ILE A 143 -16.58 16.91 -21.93
C ILE A 143 -16.98 15.83 -22.93
N ASP A 144 -17.19 14.61 -22.46
CA ASP A 144 -17.59 13.48 -23.31
C ASP A 144 -19.00 13.68 -23.90
N ASN A 145 -19.91 14.26 -23.12
CA ASN A 145 -21.29 14.51 -23.52
C ASN A 145 -21.86 15.77 -22.84
N TYR A 146 -21.97 16.85 -23.60
CA TYR A 146 -22.55 18.09 -23.11
C TYR A 146 -24.04 17.94 -22.74
N ASP A 147 -24.34 17.92 -21.44
CA ASP A 147 -25.70 17.77 -20.90
C ASP A 147 -25.95 18.74 -19.74
N ARG A 148 -27.05 19.49 -19.81
CA ARG A 148 -27.49 20.42 -18.76
C ARG A 148 -27.67 19.72 -17.40
N ARG A 149 -28.02 18.44 -17.39
CA ARG A 149 -28.19 17.65 -16.15
C ARG A 149 -26.86 17.42 -15.45
N ILE A 150 -25.77 17.24 -16.20
CA ILE A 150 -24.42 17.13 -15.65
C ILE A 150 -24.00 18.46 -15.03
N ILE A 151 -24.27 19.58 -15.71
CA ILE A 151 -24.03 20.93 -15.16
C ILE A 151 -24.80 21.13 -13.84
N GLN A 152 -26.06 20.68 -13.76
CA GLN A 152 -26.83 20.74 -12.52
C GLN A 152 -26.22 19.88 -11.41
N ALA A 153 -25.70 18.70 -11.72
CA ALA A 153 -24.99 17.87 -10.77
C ALA A 153 -23.69 18.52 -10.28
N MET A 154 -22.93 19.17 -11.17
CA MET A 154 -21.73 19.94 -10.84
C MET A 154 -22.06 21.10 -9.88
N ILE A 155 -23.12 21.87 -10.17
CA ILE A 155 -23.62 22.93 -9.27
C ILE A 155 -24.02 22.35 -7.91
N SER A 156 -24.75 21.23 -7.90
CA SER A 156 -25.17 20.57 -6.66
C SER A 156 -23.98 20.09 -5.83
N ASN A 157 -22.91 19.62 -6.48
CA ASN A 157 -21.68 19.22 -5.81
C ASN A 157 -21.03 20.43 -5.11
N PHE A 158 -20.89 21.56 -5.80
CA PHE A 158 -20.40 22.79 -5.19
C PHE A 158 -21.24 23.24 -3.99
N GLN A 159 -22.56 23.24 -4.13
CA GLN A 159 -23.47 23.56 -3.03
C GLN A 159 -23.25 22.64 -1.83
N THR A 160 -23.11 21.34 -2.09
CA THR A 160 -22.86 20.34 -1.03
C THR A 160 -21.53 20.58 -0.30
N ARG A 161 -20.47 20.95 -1.04
CA ARG A 161 -19.17 21.32 -0.45
C ARG A 161 -19.29 22.55 0.44
N ILE A 162 -19.98 23.59 -0.04
CA ILE A 162 -20.21 24.84 0.71
C ILE A 162 -21.04 24.55 1.97
N ASP A 163 -22.12 23.78 1.86
CA ASP A 163 -22.98 23.42 3.00
C ASP A 163 -22.23 22.57 4.03
N LEU A 164 -21.32 21.69 3.60
CA LEU A 164 -20.44 20.95 4.50
C LEU A 164 -19.49 21.90 5.23
N LEU A 165 -18.80 22.78 4.51
CA LEU A 165 -17.87 23.76 5.09
C LEU A 165 -18.57 24.62 6.14
N ASN A 166 -19.72 25.22 5.79
CA ASN A 166 -20.50 26.06 6.70
C ASN A 166 -20.88 25.30 7.99
N ARG A 167 -21.49 24.12 7.86
CA ARG A 167 -21.91 23.32 9.02
C ARG A 167 -20.76 22.92 9.93
N VAL A 168 -19.59 22.65 9.35
CA VAL A 168 -18.39 22.27 10.12
C VAL A 168 -17.83 23.49 10.83
N MET A 169 -17.75 24.64 10.16
CA MET A 169 -17.30 25.88 10.78
C MET A 169 -18.22 26.32 11.92
N ASP A 170 -19.54 26.20 11.76
CA ASP A 170 -20.51 26.49 12.82
C ASP A 170 -20.30 25.59 14.04
N GLN A 171 -20.07 24.28 13.82
CA GLN A 171 -19.78 23.34 14.91
C GLN A 171 -18.47 23.67 15.63
N ILE A 172 -17.44 24.07 14.88
CA ILE A 172 -16.16 24.49 15.45
C ILE A 172 -16.33 25.76 16.30
N GLU A 173 -17.16 26.71 15.86
CA GLU A 173 -17.48 27.90 16.65
C GLU A 173 -18.15 27.53 17.97
N ILE A 174 -19.16 26.64 17.92
CA ILE A 174 -19.86 26.14 19.12
C ILE A 174 -18.88 25.47 20.09
N ILE A 175 -17.99 24.59 19.59
CA ILE A 175 -16.98 23.91 20.40
C ILE A 175 -16.06 24.93 21.09
N ASN A 176 -15.63 25.96 20.35
CA ASN A 176 -14.77 27.01 20.90
C ASN A 176 -15.47 27.86 21.96
N GLN A 177 -16.76 28.19 21.77
CA GLN A 177 -17.55 28.92 22.76
C GLN A 177 -17.68 28.12 24.06
N LEU A 178 -18.03 26.84 23.98
CA LEU A 178 -18.16 25.95 25.14
C LEU A 178 -16.84 25.83 25.93
N LYS A 179 -15.69 25.75 25.23
CA LYS A 179 -14.36 25.75 25.85
C LYS A 179 -14.08 27.02 26.65
N ASN A 180 -14.49 28.18 26.14
CA ASN A 180 -14.26 29.47 26.79
C ASN A 180 -15.14 29.64 28.04
N GLU A 181 -16.42 29.25 27.97
CA GLU A 181 -17.33 29.29 29.11
C GLU A 181 -16.86 28.38 30.26
N GLN A 182 -16.33 27.19 29.93
CA GLN A 182 -15.76 26.28 30.93
C GLN A 182 -14.50 26.86 31.59
N HIS A 183 -13.68 27.62 30.87
CA HIS A 183 -12.52 28.30 31.47
C HIS A 183 -12.93 29.44 32.42
N GLU A 184 -13.96 30.22 32.09
CA GLU A 184 -14.42 31.31 32.97
C GLU A 184 -15.13 30.81 34.24
N SER A 185 -15.85 29.69 34.16
CA SER A 185 -16.56 29.11 35.33
C SER A 185 -15.65 28.43 36.35
N ASN A 186 -14.39 28.13 35.99
CA ASN A 186 -13.41 27.43 36.82
C ASN A 186 -12.29 28.35 37.35
N ILE A 187 -12.41 29.67 37.20
CA ILE A 187 -11.54 30.72 37.76
C ILE A 187 -12.26 31.38 38.94
#